data_AF-W2K5I3-F1
#
_entry.id   AF-W2K5I3-F1
#
_cell.length_a   1.000
_cell.length_b   1.000
_cell.length_c   1.000
_cell.angle_alpha   90.00
_cell.angle_beta   90.00
_cell.angle_gamma   90.00
#
_symmetry.space_group_name_H-M   'P 1'
#
loop_
_entity.id
_entity.type
_entity.pdbx_description
1 polymer ?
#
loop_
_entity_poly.entity_id
_entity_poly.type
_entity_poly.pdbx_seq_one_letter_code
_entity_poly.pdbx_strand_id
1 'polypeptide(L)'
;MQMTPERAFERFVLVKRFSGEMENNKGLILWLQYANVYRTTRGELLLGNKKIYELLRQSNSEEELATLFHSLRQVSGMENFADEMQIFMILSSASSRKLANEAWLKSQETPQEVYRILKLRDESLDSSPLFLQ
;
A
#
# COMPACT_ATOMS: atom_id res chain seq x y z
N MET A 1 -19.22 -11.85 -15.63
CA MET A 1 -17.94 -12.19 -14.97
C MET A 1 -17.24 -10.89 -14.62
N GLN A 2 -17.00 -10.57 -13.34
CA GLN A 2 -16.19 -9.40 -12.98
C GLN A 2 -14.74 -9.63 -13.45
N MET A 3 -14.10 -8.57 -13.97
CA MET A 3 -12.67 -8.58 -14.32
C MET A 3 -11.83 -8.90 -13.07
N THR A 4 -10.64 -9.47 -13.20
CA THR A 4 -9.75 -9.66 -12.04
C THR A 4 -8.91 -8.39 -11.81
N PRO A 5 -8.44 -8.11 -10.57
CA PRO A 5 -7.57 -6.98 -10.27
C PRO A 5 -6.31 -6.88 -11.14
N GLU A 6 -5.69 -8.02 -11.49
CA GLU A 6 -4.52 -8.07 -12.36
C GLU A 6 -4.84 -7.59 -13.77
N ARG A 7 -5.93 -8.12 -14.36
CA ARG A 7 -6.36 -7.71 -15.72
C ARG A 7 -6.82 -6.25 -15.74
N ALA A 8 -7.45 -5.78 -14.66
CA ALA A 8 -7.82 -4.38 -14.51
C ALA A 8 -6.57 -3.49 -14.38
N PHE A 9 -5.56 -3.93 -13.64
CA PHE A 9 -4.30 -3.20 -13.47
C PHE A 9 -3.57 -3.04 -14.79
N GLU A 10 -3.39 -4.14 -15.52
CA GLU A 10 -2.74 -4.14 -16.83
C GLU A 10 -3.45 -3.19 -17.79
N ARG A 11 -4.78 -3.34 -17.93
CA ARG A 11 -5.56 -2.61 -18.94
C ARG A 11 -5.75 -1.13 -18.61
N PHE A 12 -5.93 -0.78 -17.34
CA PHE A 12 -6.36 0.58 -16.97
C PHE A 12 -5.29 1.38 -16.24
N VAL A 13 -4.31 0.72 -15.64
CA VAL A 13 -3.20 1.40 -14.95
C VAL A 13 -1.98 1.40 -15.86
N LEU A 14 -1.45 0.24 -16.23
CA LEU A 14 -0.19 0.18 -17.00
C LEU A 14 -0.33 0.80 -18.38
N VAL A 15 -1.32 0.36 -19.17
CA VAL A 15 -1.52 0.88 -20.53
C VAL A 15 -1.68 2.40 -20.54
N LYS A 16 -2.52 2.95 -19.65
CA LYS A 16 -2.75 4.39 -19.56
C LYS A 16 -1.54 5.18 -19.06
N ARG A 17 -0.76 4.60 -18.15
CA ARG A 17 0.45 5.25 -17.64
C ARG A 17 1.51 5.34 -18.73
N PHE A 18 1.73 4.25 -19.46
CA PHE A 18 2.71 4.22 -20.54
C PHE A 18 2.28 5.00 -21.79
N SER A 19 0.97 5.17 -22.03
CA SER A 19 0.46 6.07 -23.09
C SER A 19 0.48 7.55 -22.69
N GLY A 20 0.79 7.88 -21.42
CA GLY A 20 0.75 9.26 -20.91
C GLY A 20 -0.67 9.78 -20.62
N GLU A 21 -1.69 8.93 -20.71
CA GLU A 21 -3.11 9.28 -20.53
C GLU A 21 -3.58 9.19 -19.06
N MET A 22 -2.69 8.91 -18.13
CA MET A 22 -3.03 8.79 -16.71
C MET A 22 -3.03 10.16 -16.02
N GLU A 23 -4.21 10.68 -15.71
CA GLU A 23 -4.33 11.89 -14.87
C GLU A 23 -3.89 11.62 -13.42
N ASN A 24 -2.90 12.39 -12.94
CA ASN A 24 -2.50 12.61 -11.54
C ASN A 24 -2.99 11.55 -10.54
N ASN A 25 -2.41 10.34 -10.59
CA ASN A 25 -2.67 9.19 -9.70
C ASN A 25 -4.13 8.73 -9.54
N LYS A 26 -5.13 9.39 -10.15
CA LYS A 26 -6.56 9.07 -9.97
C LYS A 26 -6.88 7.65 -10.42
N GLY A 27 -6.37 7.26 -11.59
CA GLY A 27 -6.58 5.91 -12.14
C GLY A 27 -6.02 4.82 -11.23
N LEU A 28 -4.86 5.09 -10.62
CA LEU A 28 -4.24 4.19 -9.66
C LEU A 28 -5.03 4.09 -8.35
N ILE A 29 -5.50 5.22 -7.81
CA ILE A 29 -6.33 5.24 -6.58
C ILE A 29 -7.64 4.48 -6.81
N LEU A 30 -8.31 4.68 -7.96
CA LEU A 30 -9.53 3.95 -8.30
C LEU A 30 -9.28 2.44 -8.40
N TRP A 31 -8.15 2.04 -8.98
CA TRP A 31 -7.77 0.64 -9.02
C TRP A 31 -7.50 0.07 -7.62
N LEU A 32 -6.85 0.82 -6.72
CA LEU A 32 -6.61 0.42 -5.33
C LEU A 32 -7.92 0.26 -4.55
N GLN A 33 -8.86 1.19 -4.71
CA GLN A 33 -10.20 1.07 -4.12
C GLN A 33 -10.91 -0.20 -4.63
N TYR A 34 -10.85 -0.44 -5.94
CA TYR A 34 -11.39 -1.65 -6.53
C TYR A 34 -10.71 -2.93 -5.99
N ALA A 35 -9.39 -2.95 -5.88
CA ALA A 35 -8.62 -4.06 -5.31
C ALA A 35 -9.01 -4.33 -3.86
N ASN A 36 -9.19 -3.28 -3.05
CA ASN A 36 -9.62 -3.38 -1.66
C ASN A 36 -11.05 -3.97 -1.55
N VAL A 37 -11.99 -3.52 -2.39
CA VAL A 37 -13.34 -4.11 -2.47
C VAL A 37 -13.29 -5.56 -2.95
N TYR A 38 -12.44 -5.87 -3.93
CA TYR A 38 -12.31 -7.23 -4.45
C TYR A 38 -11.80 -8.22 -3.38
N ARG A 39 -10.73 -7.87 -2.65
CA ARG A 39 -10.17 -8.75 -1.61
C ARG A 39 -11.11 -8.93 -0.42
N THR A 40 -11.86 -7.89 -0.03
CA THR A 40 -12.83 -7.98 1.07
C THR A 40 -14.05 -8.82 0.70
N THR A 41 -14.48 -8.81 -0.57
CA THR A 41 -15.65 -9.57 -1.03
C THR A 41 -15.35 -11.02 -1.41
N ARG A 42 -14.13 -11.32 -1.87
CA ARG A 42 -13.75 -12.66 -2.36
C ARG A 42 -12.71 -13.39 -1.51
N GLY A 43 -12.19 -12.72 -0.48
CA GLY A 43 -11.18 -13.25 0.42
C GLY A 43 -9.75 -12.85 0.04
N GLU A 44 -8.94 -12.60 1.06
CA GLU A 44 -7.53 -12.18 0.92
C GLU A 44 -6.66 -13.19 0.19
N LEU A 45 -7.02 -14.49 0.23
CA LEU A 45 -6.30 -15.55 -0.46
C LEU A 45 -6.18 -15.33 -1.98
N LEU A 46 -7.11 -14.58 -2.58
CA LEU A 46 -7.08 -14.30 -4.03
C LEU A 46 -6.25 -13.06 -4.37
N LEU A 47 -6.14 -12.10 -3.46
CA LEU A 47 -5.45 -10.83 -3.66
C LEU A 47 -4.86 -10.30 -2.33
N GLY A 48 -3.78 -10.93 -1.88
CA GLY A 48 -3.04 -10.51 -0.70
C GLY A 48 -2.07 -9.35 -0.95
N ASN A 49 -1.55 -8.76 0.14
CA ASN A 49 -0.69 -7.57 0.11
C ASN A 49 0.54 -7.74 -0.79
N LYS A 50 1.20 -8.90 -0.74
CA LYS A 50 2.35 -9.22 -1.60
C LYS A 50 2.01 -9.07 -3.08
N LYS A 51 0.87 -9.62 -3.51
CA LYS A 51 0.47 -9.60 -4.93
C LYS A 51 0.12 -8.20 -5.40
N ILE A 52 -0.56 -7.41 -4.55
CA ILE A 52 -0.82 -5.99 -4.82
C ILE A 52 0.49 -5.22 -4.95
N TYR A 53 1.41 -5.41 -4.00
CA TYR A 53 2.73 -4.78 -4.02
C TYR A 53 3.51 -5.10 -5.30
N GLU A 54 3.55 -6.38 -5.70
CA GLU A 54 4.23 -6.84 -6.91
C GLU A 54 3.64 -6.24 -8.18
N LEU A 55 2.31 -6.11 -8.29
CA LEU A 55 1.67 -5.43 -9.41
C LEU A 55 2.10 -3.96 -9.47
N LEU A 56 2.04 -3.26 -8.33
CA LEU A 56 2.39 -1.85 -8.24
C LEU A 56 3.87 -1.59 -8.59
N ARG A 57 4.78 -2.50 -8.20
CA ARG A 57 6.21 -2.42 -8.50
C ARG A 57 6.55 -2.52 -9.99
N GLN A 58 5.61 -2.97 -10.85
CA GLN A 58 5.82 -2.99 -12.30
C GLN A 58 5.90 -1.58 -12.92
N SER A 59 5.39 -0.56 -12.22
CA SER A 59 5.34 0.82 -12.74
C SER A 59 5.71 1.91 -11.74
N ASN A 60 6.10 1.55 -10.52
CA ASN A 60 6.46 2.49 -9.45
C ASN A 60 7.69 2.00 -8.69
N SER A 61 8.55 2.93 -8.28
CA SER A 61 9.65 2.69 -7.34
C SER A 61 9.13 2.35 -5.94
N GLU A 62 9.95 1.74 -5.08
CA GLU A 62 9.56 1.51 -3.69
C GLU A 62 9.32 2.81 -2.92
N GLU A 63 10.06 3.88 -3.23
CA GLU A 63 9.88 5.20 -2.62
C GLU A 63 8.52 5.82 -3.00
N GLU A 64 8.14 5.69 -4.27
CA GLU A 64 6.81 6.11 -4.75
C GLU A 64 5.71 5.31 -4.03
N LEU A 65 5.91 4.02 -3.80
CA LEU A 65 4.94 3.18 -3.09
C LEU A 65 4.83 3.52 -1.60
N ALA A 66 5.95 3.80 -0.92
CA ALA A 66 5.94 4.27 0.47
C ALA A 66 5.13 5.57 0.60
N THR A 67 5.39 6.53 -0.29
CA THR A 67 4.67 7.80 -0.34
C THR A 67 3.18 7.59 -0.68
N LEU A 68 2.89 6.72 -1.66
CA LEU A 68 1.53 6.40 -2.07
C LEU A 68 0.72 5.80 -0.91
N PHE A 69 1.22 4.75 -0.25
CA PHE A 69 0.49 4.11 0.84
C PHE A 69 0.30 5.05 2.02
N HIS A 70 1.28 5.87 2.37
CA HIS A 70 1.08 6.90 3.40
C HIS A 70 -0.02 7.90 3.01
N SER A 71 0.01 8.44 1.79
CA SER A 71 -1.00 9.39 1.31
C SER A 71 -2.41 8.78 1.21
N LEU A 72 -2.50 7.48 0.93
CA LEU A 72 -3.75 6.76 0.76
C LEU A 72 -4.56 6.68 2.06
N ARG A 73 -3.92 6.89 3.22
CA ARG A 73 -4.60 7.01 4.51
C ARG A 73 -5.62 8.17 4.54
N GLN A 74 -5.38 9.22 3.76
CA GLN A 74 -6.29 10.36 3.64
C GLN A 74 -7.47 10.10 2.69
N VAL A 75 -7.49 8.96 2.00
CA VAL A 75 -8.60 8.56 1.13
C VAL A 75 -9.64 7.80 1.96
N SER A 76 -10.86 8.32 1.98
CA SER A 76 -11.99 7.71 2.70
C SER A 76 -12.14 6.23 2.37
N GLY A 77 -12.17 5.38 3.42
CA GLY A 77 -12.31 3.93 3.30
C GLY A 77 -11.03 3.17 2.95
N MET A 78 -9.88 3.84 2.86
CA MET A 78 -8.60 3.21 2.50
C MET A 78 -7.56 3.19 3.63
N GLU A 79 -7.87 3.75 4.79
CA GLU A 79 -6.92 3.84 5.92
C GLU A 79 -6.38 2.48 6.35
N ASN A 80 -7.25 1.51 6.65
CA ASN A 80 -6.80 0.17 7.05
C ASN A 80 -5.98 -0.54 5.97
N PHE A 81 -6.37 -0.37 4.70
CA PHE A 81 -5.64 -0.91 3.56
C PHE A 81 -4.25 -0.28 3.47
N ALA A 82 -4.15 1.04 3.63
CA ALA A 82 -2.90 1.77 3.61
C ALA A 82 -1.98 1.35 4.75
N ASP A 83 -2.51 1.18 5.96
CA ASP A 83 -1.75 0.72 7.13
C ASP A 83 -1.20 -0.70 6.89
N GLU A 84 -2.01 -1.61 6.38
CA GLU A 84 -1.57 -2.98 6.03
C GLU A 84 -0.48 -3.00 4.95
N MET A 85 -0.55 -2.11 3.95
CA MET A 85 0.48 -2.02 2.92
C MET A 85 1.78 -1.40 3.45
N GLN A 86 1.71 -0.43 4.36
CA GLN A 86 2.89 0.12 5.05
C GLN A 86 3.55 -0.94 5.94
N ILE A 87 2.77 -1.67 6.75
CA ILE A 87 3.26 -2.80 7.55
C ILE A 87 3.93 -3.84 6.63
N PHE A 88 3.30 -4.17 5.50
CA PHE A 88 3.88 -5.11 4.54
C PHE A 88 5.25 -4.65 4.04
N MET A 89 5.42 -3.37 3.70
CA MET A 89 6.72 -2.83 3.27
C MET A 89 7.79 -2.91 4.38
N ILE A 90 7.41 -2.68 5.63
CA ILE A 90 8.35 -2.75 6.77
C ILE A 90 8.86 -4.17 7.02
N LEU A 91 7.98 -5.15 6.80
CA LEU A 91 8.28 -6.56 6.97
C LEU A 91 8.93 -7.19 5.74
N SER A 92 8.80 -6.59 4.55
CA SER A 92 9.29 -7.20 3.30
C SER A 92 10.81 -7.13 3.16
N SER A 93 11.44 -6.02 3.53
CA SER A 93 12.90 -5.86 3.48
C SER A 93 13.40 -4.67 4.30
N ALA A 94 14.69 -4.66 4.66
CA ALA A 94 15.31 -3.51 5.34
C ALA A 94 15.28 -2.23 4.50
N SER A 95 15.44 -2.34 3.17
CA SER A 95 15.37 -1.21 2.25
C SER A 95 13.97 -0.61 2.20
N SER A 96 12.94 -1.46 2.06
CA SER A 96 11.55 -1.02 2.01
C SER A 96 11.09 -0.44 3.35
N ARG A 97 11.55 -0.99 4.48
CA ARG A 97 11.38 -0.42 5.83
C ARG A 97 11.93 1.00 5.91
N LYS A 98 13.18 1.20 5.48
CA LYS A 98 13.81 2.53 5.49
C LYS A 98 12.98 3.54 4.71
N LEU A 99 12.47 3.17 3.54
CA LEU A 99 11.64 4.04 2.71
C LEU A 99 10.28 4.37 3.35
N ALA A 100 9.65 3.41 4.03
CA ALA A 100 8.43 3.67 4.80
C ALA A 100 8.69 4.68 5.93
N ASN A 101 9.79 4.50 6.68
CA ASN A 101 10.18 5.41 7.76
C ASN A 101 10.52 6.82 7.25
N GLU A 102 11.20 6.91 6.10
CA GLU A 102 11.46 8.19 5.44
C GLU A 102 10.18 8.88 4.98
N ALA A 103 9.18 8.14 4.48
CA ALA A 103 7.90 8.72 4.09
C ALA A 103 7.15 9.32 5.29
N TRP A 104 7.18 8.66 6.45
CA TRP A 104 6.65 9.20 7.70
C TRP A 104 7.38 10.46 8.16
N LEU A 105 8.72 10.42 8.14
CA LEU A 105 9.54 11.57 8.52
C LEU A 105 9.29 12.79 7.63
N LYS A 106 9.23 12.58 6.31
CA LYS A 106 8.93 13.62 5.32
C LYS A 106 7.53 14.22 5.54
N SER A 107 6.57 13.39 5.94
CA SER A 107 5.19 13.80 6.21
C SER A 107 4.97 14.33 7.62
N GLN A 108 6.04 14.42 8.44
CA GLN A 108 6.01 14.84 9.84
C GLN A 108 5.04 14.01 10.69
N GLU A 109 4.94 12.72 10.39
CA GLU A 109 4.07 11.82 11.12
C GLU A 109 4.51 11.69 12.58
N THR A 110 3.54 11.73 13.49
CA THR A 110 3.86 11.71 14.93
C THR A 110 4.21 10.28 15.38
N PRO A 111 5.07 10.10 16.40
CA PRO A 111 5.35 8.78 16.96
C PRO A 111 4.08 8.02 17.40
N GLN A 112 3.08 8.73 17.93
CA GLN A 112 1.80 8.17 18.34
C GLN A 112 1.01 7.62 17.15
N GLU A 113 1.05 8.31 16.02
CA GLU A 113 0.36 7.87 14.82
C GLU A 113 1.10 6.74 14.11
N VAL A 114 2.44 6.77 14.08
CA VAL A 114 3.25 5.61 13.64
C VAL A 114 2.93 4.38 14.50
N TYR A 115 2.83 4.54 15.82
CA TYR A 115 2.43 3.46 16.73
C TYR A 115 1.06 2.87 16.37
N ARG A 116 0.10 3.72 15.96
CA ARG A 116 -1.23 3.30 15.52
C ARG A 116 -1.21 2.61 14.16
N ILE A 117 -0.50 3.16 13.17
CA ILE A 117 -0.32 2.58 11.83
C ILE A 117 0.24 1.16 11.95
N LEU A 118 1.23 0.98 12.83
CA LEU A 118 1.89 -0.30 13.08
C LEU A 118 1.07 -1.28 13.93
N LYS A 119 -0.08 -0.86 14.44
CA LYS A 119 -0.97 -1.68 15.29
C LYS A 119 -0.26 -2.28 16.51
N LEU A 120 0.72 -1.56 17.06
CA LEU A 120 1.59 -2.05 18.14
C LEU A 120 0.86 -2.27 19.48
N ARG A 121 -0.39 -1.79 19.62
CA ARG A 121 -1.23 -2.08 20.78
C ARG A 121 -1.55 -3.57 20.90
N ASP A 122 -1.66 -4.26 19.78
CA ASP A 122 -2.12 -5.65 19.69
C ASP A 122 -0.94 -6.64 19.62
N GLU A 123 0.31 -6.15 19.69
CA GLU A 123 1.52 -6.96 19.58
C GLU A 123 2.34 -7.03 20.88
N SER A 124 3.07 -8.13 21.06
CA SER A 124 4.14 -8.22 22.05
C SER A 124 5.34 -7.39 21.58
N LEU A 125 5.54 -6.22 22.20
CA LEU A 125 6.53 -5.23 21.79
C LEU A 125 7.96 -5.80 21.70
N ASP A 126 8.37 -6.59 22.70
CA ASP A 126 9.76 -7.06 22.84
C ASP A 126 10.20 -8.04 21.73
N SER A 127 9.24 -8.65 21.03
CA SER A 127 9.48 -9.62 19.96
C SER A 127 9.01 -9.13 18.58
N SER A 128 8.40 -7.96 18.51
CA SER A 128 7.80 -7.48 17.28
C SER A 128 8.86 -6.93 16.32
N PRO A 129 8.98 -7.45 15.10
CA PRO A 129 9.83 -6.84 14.07
C PRO A 129 9.33 -5.43 13.66
N LEU A 130 8.09 -5.07 14.02
CA LEU A 130 7.53 -3.73 13.84
C LEU A 130 7.91 -2.77 14.97
N PHE A 131 8.33 -3.26 16.13
CA PHE A 131 8.84 -2.43 17.22
C PHE A 131 10.37 -2.25 17.14
N LEU A 132 11.09 -3.29 16.69
CA LEU A 132 12.55 -3.32 16.57
C LEU A 132 13.06 -2.70 15.26
N GLN A 133 12.52 -1.54 14.87
CA GLN A 133 12.76 -0.96 13.54
C GLN A 133 14.16 -0.40 13.32
#